data_AF-A0A9E2IV20-F1
#
_entry.id   AF-A0A9E2IV20-F1
#
_cell.length_a   1.000
_cell.length_b   1.000
_cell.length_c   1.000
_cell.angle_alpha   90.00
_cell.angle_beta   90.00
_cell.angle_gamma   90.00
#
_symmetry.space_group_name_H-M   'P 1'
#
loop_
_entity.id
_entity.type
_entity.pdbx_description
1 polymer ?
#
loop_
_entity_poly.entity_id
_entity_poly.type
_entity_poly.pdbx_seq_one_letter_code
_entity_poly.pdbx_strand_id
1 'polypeptide(L)'
;MSARKQQLLKRHRKHKRIALLVALVALLLIGALVNWWLIPLLVVLGWIAHEAWFADHLFYRPQDDYRYAFPEDAKRYLVRIEGGRLVLPDGFDAADTLFLEVNLKASWLGRWRDPQVWIGEDRQDFERGVAGRRYLNLSGQQELLAQGRLNIRGRFCRLSSDASLYAMRNPDYAERRILIIAPHADDAELAAFGLYSRARDVAIVTLTQGEIEANNYQRLGLDLPAAARLKGRLRSWDSLAI
;
A
#
# COMPACT_ATOMS: atom_id res chain seq x y z
N MET A 1 7.51 16.97 6.08
CA MET A 1 6.64 15.81 6.40
C MET A 1 6.56 15.45 7.90
N SER A 2 7.39 15.97 8.80
CA SER A 2 7.42 15.55 10.23
C SER A 2 6.21 16.01 11.07
N ALA A 3 5.72 17.24 10.88
CA ALA A 3 4.66 17.82 11.72
C ALA A 3 3.30 17.09 11.60
N ARG A 4 2.86 16.77 10.37
CA ARG A 4 1.60 16.03 10.12
C ARG A 4 1.64 14.63 10.72
N LYS A 5 2.75 13.90 10.52
CA LYS A 5 2.97 12.58 11.12
C LYS A 5 2.93 12.65 12.65
N GLN A 6 3.62 13.63 13.25
CA GLN A 6 3.60 13.83 14.71
C GLN A 6 2.21 14.16 15.26
N GLN A 7 1.43 15.00 14.57
CA GLN A 7 0.05 15.30 14.95
C GLN A 7 -0.86 14.07 14.89
N LEU A 8 -0.74 13.27 13.82
CA LEU A 8 -1.47 12.01 13.68
C LEU A 8 -1.12 11.03 14.81
N LEU A 9 0.17 10.89 15.12
CA LEU A 9 0.64 10.04 16.23
C LEU A 9 0.12 10.54 17.59
N LYS A 10 0.14 11.85 17.85
CA LYS A 10 -0.39 12.44 19.09
C LYS A 10 -1.88 12.15 19.24
N ARG A 11 -2.66 12.31 18.16
CA ARG A 11 -4.10 12.01 18.14
C ARG A 11 -4.37 10.51 18.34
N HIS A 12 -3.63 9.65 17.64
CA HIS A 12 -3.73 8.20 17.78
C HIS A 12 -3.44 7.76 19.22
N ARG A 13 -2.34 8.22 19.82
CA ARG A 13 -2.00 7.93 21.23
C ARG A 13 -3.07 8.44 22.21
N LYS A 14 -3.64 9.63 21.97
CA LYS A 14 -4.74 10.17 22.79
C LYS A 14 -5.97 9.26 22.74
N HIS A 15 -6.42 8.88 21.54
CA HIS A 15 -7.56 7.98 21.39
C HIS A 15 -7.28 6.59 22.00
N LYS A 16 -6.06 6.06 21.84
CA LYS A 16 -5.65 4.79 22.45
C LYS A 16 -5.73 4.84 23.98
N ARG A 17 -5.27 5.93 24.60
CA ARG A 17 -5.39 6.14 26.06
C ARG A 17 -6.85 6.21 26.52
N ILE A 18 -7.69 6.96 25.80
CA ILE A 18 -9.12 7.05 26.12
C ILE A 18 -9.79 5.67 26.00
N ALA A 19 -9.52 4.93 24.93
CA ALA A 19 -10.06 3.59 24.73
C ALA A 19 -9.63 2.62 25.84
N LEU A 20 -8.36 2.66 26.27
CA LEU A 20 -7.86 1.86 27.38
C LEU A 20 -8.53 2.21 28.71
N LEU A 21 -8.75 3.50 28.98
CA LEU A 21 -9.48 3.94 30.19
C LEU A 21 -10.92 3.45 30.18
N VAL A 22 -11.63 3.58 29.05
CA VAL A 22 -13.00 3.08 28.90
C VAL A 22 -13.05 1.57 29.08
N ALA A 23 -12.13 0.83 28.47
CA ALA A 23 -12.03 -0.63 28.62
C ALA A 23 -11.77 -1.04 30.08
N LEU A 24 -10.89 -0.32 30.79
CA LEU A 24 -10.63 -0.57 32.20
C LEU A 24 -11.88 -0.37 33.07
N VAL A 25 -12.60 0.74 32.89
CA VAL A 25 -13.85 1.02 33.61
C VAL A 25 -14.89 -0.07 33.32
N ALA A 26 -15.04 -0.48 32.06
CA ALA A 26 -15.96 -1.55 31.68
C ALA A 26 -15.60 -2.90 32.34
N LEU A 27 -14.31 -3.26 32.38
CA LEU A 27 -13.85 -4.48 33.05
C LEU A 27 -14.14 -4.47 34.56
N LEU A 28 -13.92 -3.32 35.23
CA LEU A 28 -14.24 -3.17 36.65
C LEU A 28 -15.73 -3.30 36.92
N LEU A 29 -16.58 -2.69 36.09
CA LEU A 29 -18.04 -2.79 36.21
C LEU A 29 -18.53 -4.23 35.98
N ILE A 30 -18.01 -4.94 34.97
CA ILE A 30 -18.35 -6.34 34.72
C ILE A 30 -17.90 -7.23 35.89
N GLY A 31 -16.69 -6.97 36.42
CA GLY A 31 -16.18 -7.69 37.57
C GLY A 31 -17.04 -7.53 38.83
N ALA A 32 -17.51 -6.32 39.09
CA ALA A 32 -18.32 -5.99 40.26
C ALA A 32 -19.79 -6.40 40.13
N LEU A 33 -20.39 -6.24 38.94
CA LEU A 33 -21.84 -6.41 38.72
C LEU A 33 -22.23 -7.78 38.17
N VAL A 34 -21.30 -8.51 37.54
CA VAL A 34 -21.61 -9.78 36.86
C VAL A 34 -20.84 -10.92 37.51
N ASN A 35 -19.53 -11.01 37.26
CA ASN A 35 -18.66 -12.05 37.81
C ASN A 35 -17.19 -11.69 37.56
N TRP A 36 -16.37 -11.67 38.60
CA TRP A 36 -14.96 -11.32 38.52
C TRP A 36 -14.13 -12.30 37.65
N TRP A 37 -14.55 -13.56 37.52
CA TRP A 37 -13.88 -14.53 36.64
C TRP A 37 -13.96 -14.19 35.15
N LEU A 38 -14.88 -13.32 34.74
CA LEU A 38 -14.97 -12.86 33.35
C LEU A 38 -13.82 -11.92 32.98
N ILE A 39 -13.19 -11.25 33.95
CA ILE A 39 -12.10 -10.29 33.71
C ILE A 39 -10.94 -10.93 32.94
N PRO A 40 -10.28 -12.02 33.39
CA PRO A 40 -9.15 -12.61 32.67
C PRO A 40 -9.52 -13.06 31.25
N LEU A 41 -10.72 -13.64 31.07
CA LEU A 41 -11.22 -14.04 29.75
C LEU A 41 -11.39 -12.82 28.82
N LEU A 42 -12.02 -11.75 29.30
CA LEU A 42 -12.24 -10.53 28.53
C LEU A 42 -10.94 -9.79 28.22
N VAL A 43 -9.94 -9.86 29.11
CA VAL A 43 -8.60 -9.32 28.83
C VAL A 43 -7.94 -10.06 27.68
N VAL A 44 -7.99 -11.41 27.67
CA VAL A 44 -7.43 -12.21 26.58
C VAL A 44 -8.18 -11.96 25.27
N LEU A 45 -9.51 -11.97 25.28
CA LEU A 45 -10.32 -11.67 24.09
C LEU A 45 -10.10 -10.25 23.58
N GLY A 46 -9.98 -9.28 24.49
CA GLY A 46 -9.67 -7.89 24.18
C GLY A 46 -8.28 -7.73 23.58
N TRP A 47 -7.29 -8.49 24.05
CA TRP A 47 -5.96 -8.51 23.46
C TRP A 47 -5.97 -9.11 22.05
N ILE A 48 -6.64 -10.24 21.84
CA ILE A 48 -6.81 -10.83 20.50
C ILE A 48 -7.49 -9.83 19.55
N ALA A 49 -8.56 -9.16 20.02
CA ALA A 49 -9.24 -8.14 19.24
C ALA A 49 -8.34 -6.92 18.97
N HIS A 50 -7.49 -6.53 19.93
CA HIS A 50 -6.51 -5.46 19.72
C HIS A 50 -5.52 -5.81 18.62
N GLU A 51 -4.91 -7.01 18.67
CA GLU A 51 -3.94 -7.44 17.67
C GLU A 51 -4.56 -7.57 16.28
N ALA A 52 -5.80 -8.08 16.18
CA ALA A 52 -6.47 -8.25 14.90
C ALA A 52 -6.99 -6.94 14.27
N TRP A 53 -7.30 -5.91 15.06
CA TRP A 53 -7.95 -4.68 14.57
C TRP A 53 -7.20 -3.37 14.77
N PHE A 54 -6.26 -3.31 15.72
CA PHE A 54 -5.69 -2.04 16.20
C PHE A 54 -4.16 -2.06 16.29
N ALA A 55 -3.52 -3.19 15.93
CA ALA A 55 -2.07 -3.27 15.79
C ALA A 55 -1.56 -2.64 14.48
N ASP A 56 -2.43 -2.25 13.55
CA ASP A 56 -2.02 -1.59 12.31
C ASP A 56 -1.50 -0.17 12.59
N HIS A 57 -0.21 0.04 12.32
CA HIS A 57 0.44 1.34 12.47
C HIS A 57 0.35 2.13 11.17
N LEU A 58 -0.87 2.54 10.79
CA LEU A 58 -1.05 3.41 9.62
C LEU A 58 -0.58 4.83 9.97
N PHE A 59 0.50 5.27 9.34
CA PHE A 59 1.05 6.63 9.50
C PHE A 59 0.34 7.69 8.64
N TYR A 60 -0.81 7.33 8.05
CA TYR A 60 -1.70 8.19 7.26
C TYR A 60 -3.17 7.88 7.59
N ARG A 61 -4.10 8.71 7.10
CA ARG A 61 -5.53 8.49 7.32
C ARG A 61 -6.10 7.73 6.11
N PRO A 62 -6.79 6.59 6.31
CA PRO A 62 -7.48 5.88 5.23
C PRO A 62 -8.52 6.71 4.47
N GLN A 63 -9.03 7.78 5.08
CA GLN A 63 -10.01 8.66 4.43
C GLN A 63 -9.37 9.75 3.56
N ASP A 64 -8.04 9.90 3.60
CA ASP A 64 -7.39 10.90 2.74
C ASP A 64 -7.38 10.40 1.29
N ASP A 65 -7.60 11.31 0.35
CA ASP A 65 -7.50 11.02 -1.09
C ASP A 65 -6.06 10.68 -1.48
N TYR A 66 -5.90 9.68 -2.34
CA TYR A 66 -4.64 9.49 -3.05
C TYR A 66 -4.55 10.54 -4.15
N ARG A 67 -3.35 11.09 -4.33
CA ARG A 67 -3.06 12.07 -5.36
C ARG A 67 -1.81 11.61 -6.09
N TYR A 68 -2.00 11.05 -7.27
CA TYR A 68 -0.91 10.77 -8.19
C TYR A 68 -0.89 11.83 -9.29
N ALA A 69 0.31 12.33 -9.58
CA ALA A 69 0.57 13.08 -10.78
C ALA A 69 1.10 12.09 -11.82
N PHE A 70 0.25 11.72 -12.77
CA PHE A 70 0.69 10.92 -13.91
C PHE A 70 1.48 11.80 -14.90
N PRO A 71 2.37 11.19 -15.70
CA PRO A 71 3.08 11.89 -16.78
C PRO A 71 2.13 12.65 -17.72
N GLU A 72 2.63 13.71 -18.37
CA GLU A 72 1.82 14.55 -19.27
C GLU A 72 1.32 13.81 -20.51
N ASP A 73 2.05 12.77 -20.94
CA ASP A 73 1.70 11.91 -22.06
C ASP A 73 0.74 10.76 -21.68
N ALA A 74 0.38 10.63 -20.38
CA ALA A 74 -0.64 9.69 -19.95
C ALA A 74 -2.01 10.08 -20.50
N LYS A 75 -2.59 9.21 -21.33
CA LYS A 75 -3.94 9.44 -21.86
C LYS A 75 -4.96 9.25 -20.76
N ARG A 76 -5.90 10.19 -20.66
CA ARG A 76 -7.00 10.14 -19.69
C ARG A 76 -8.33 9.97 -20.41
N TYR A 77 -9.04 8.92 -20.05
CA TYR A 77 -10.37 8.59 -20.56
C TYR A 77 -11.40 8.70 -19.43
N LEU A 78 -12.50 9.41 -19.68
CA LEU A 78 -13.66 9.36 -18.79
C LEU A 78 -14.42 8.07 -19.07
N VAL A 79 -14.64 7.28 -18.02
CA VAL A 79 -15.22 5.94 -18.12
C VAL A 79 -16.32 5.76 -17.08
N ARG A 80 -17.19 4.78 -17.32
CA ARG A 80 -18.26 4.42 -16.39
C ARG A 80 -18.19 2.95 -16.01
N ILE A 81 -18.57 2.67 -14.76
CA ILE A 81 -18.77 1.32 -14.25
C ILE A 81 -20.28 1.05 -14.24
N GLU A 82 -20.74 0.25 -15.19
CA GLU A 82 -22.17 -0.08 -15.38
C GLU A 82 -22.39 -1.58 -15.21
N GLY A 83 -23.30 -1.97 -14.32
CA GLY A 83 -23.53 -3.40 -14.03
C GLY A 83 -22.29 -4.14 -13.52
N GLY A 84 -21.32 -3.41 -12.94
CA GLY A 84 -20.03 -3.96 -12.54
C GLY A 84 -19.03 -4.11 -13.68
N ARG A 85 -19.30 -3.64 -14.89
CA ARG A 85 -18.33 -3.68 -16.00
C ARG A 85 -17.81 -2.29 -16.32
N LEU A 86 -16.54 -2.22 -16.69
CA LEU A 86 -15.96 -0.97 -17.16
C LEU A 86 -16.36 -0.74 -18.62
N VAL A 87 -17.06 0.36 -18.89
CA VAL A 87 -17.44 0.79 -20.23
C VAL A 87 -16.37 1.76 -20.72
N LEU A 88 -15.67 1.36 -21.78
CA LEU A 88 -14.68 2.19 -22.45
C LEU A 88 -15.36 3.19 -23.40
N PRO A 89 -14.84 4.41 -23.55
CA PRO A 89 -15.28 5.32 -24.60
C PRO A 89 -14.80 4.85 -25.97
N ASP A 90 -15.45 5.35 -27.02
CA ASP A 90 -14.97 5.22 -28.39
C ASP A 90 -13.57 5.85 -28.52
N GLY A 91 -12.69 5.21 -29.29
CA GLY A 91 -11.31 5.68 -29.49
C GLY A 91 -10.35 5.40 -28.33
N PHE A 92 -10.66 4.41 -27.48
CA PHE A 92 -9.67 3.87 -26.54
C PHE A 92 -8.50 3.23 -27.31
N ASP A 93 -7.29 3.71 -27.03
CA ASP A 93 -6.06 3.15 -27.61
C ASP A 93 -5.48 2.07 -26.70
N ALA A 94 -4.93 1.01 -27.30
CA ALA A 94 -4.23 -0.02 -26.55
C ALA A 94 -3.07 0.58 -25.74
N ALA A 95 -2.96 0.17 -24.47
CA ALA A 95 -1.97 0.67 -23.53
C ALA A 95 -1.44 -0.45 -22.63
N ASP A 96 -0.22 -0.26 -22.14
CA ASP A 96 0.52 -1.29 -21.40
C ASP A 96 0.28 -1.16 -19.89
N THR A 97 0.23 0.08 -19.40
CA THR A 97 -0.08 0.38 -18.00
C THR A 97 -1.41 1.10 -17.90
N LEU A 98 -2.29 0.58 -17.05
CA LEU A 98 -3.65 1.08 -16.87
C LEU A 98 -3.94 1.32 -15.39
N PHE A 99 -4.37 2.53 -15.05
CA PHE A 99 -4.84 2.87 -13.71
C PHE A 99 -6.23 3.48 -13.75
N LEU A 100 -7.16 2.91 -12.99
CA LEU A 100 -8.53 3.42 -12.86
C LEU A 100 -8.65 4.25 -11.58
N GLU A 101 -8.79 5.56 -11.73
CA GLU A 101 -9.13 6.47 -10.65
C GLU A 101 -10.63 6.38 -10.34
N VAL A 102 -10.95 6.01 -9.10
CA VAL A 102 -12.31 5.86 -8.59
C VAL A 102 -12.46 6.53 -7.23
N ASN A 103 -13.68 6.91 -6.85
CA ASN A 103 -13.99 7.18 -5.45
C ASN A 103 -14.41 5.87 -4.77
N LEU A 104 -13.69 5.48 -3.73
CA LEU A 104 -13.92 4.26 -2.98
C LEU A 104 -14.41 4.60 -1.57
N LYS A 105 -15.51 3.96 -1.14
CA LYS A 105 -16.05 4.13 0.22
C LYS A 105 -16.30 2.78 0.87
N ALA A 106 -15.67 2.55 2.02
CA ALA A 106 -15.90 1.40 2.87
C ALA A 106 -17.37 1.33 3.28
N SER A 107 -17.91 0.11 3.31
CA SER A 107 -19.18 -0.18 3.97
C SER A 107 -18.98 -0.22 5.49
N TRP A 108 -20.05 -0.47 6.24
CA TRP A 108 -19.93 -0.71 7.67
C TRP A 108 -19.02 -1.91 7.99
N LEU A 109 -19.16 -3.01 7.24
CA LEU A 109 -18.25 -4.17 7.35
C LEU A 109 -16.81 -3.81 6.95
N GLY A 110 -16.63 -2.87 6.01
CA GLY A 110 -15.32 -2.37 5.59
C GLY A 110 -14.55 -1.58 6.65
N ARG A 111 -15.14 -1.37 7.83
CA ARG A 111 -14.45 -0.85 9.02
C ARG A 111 -13.86 -1.94 9.89
N TRP A 112 -14.34 -3.17 9.72
CA TRP A 112 -13.93 -4.36 10.47
C TRP A 112 -13.13 -5.35 9.61
N ARG A 113 -13.34 -5.36 8.30
CA ARG A 113 -12.61 -6.20 7.34
C ARG A 113 -12.02 -5.31 6.27
N ASP A 114 -10.87 -5.70 5.75
CA ASP A 114 -10.17 -4.95 4.72
C ASP A 114 -11.07 -4.85 3.48
N PRO A 115 -11.42 -3.63 3.05
CA PRO A 115 -12.16 -3.44 1.82
C PRO A 115 -11.38 -3.97 0.62
N GLN A 116 -12.09 -4.56 -0.34
CA GLN A 116 -11.46 -5.22 -1.49
C GLN A 116 -12.15 -4.78 -2.77
N VAL A 117 -11.35 -4.53 -3.81
CA VAL A 117 -11.86 -4.41 -5.17
C VAL A 117 -11.36 -5.61 -5.96
N TRP A 118 -12.31 -6.34 -6.52
CA TRP A 118 -12.07 -7.48 -7.40
C TRP A 118 -12.16 -7.02 -8.84
N ILE A 119 -11.19 -7.42 -9.65
CA ILE A 119 -10.96 -6.98 -11.03
C ILE A 119 -10.75 -8.24 -11.87
N GLY A 120 -11.84 -8.80 -12.41
CA GLY A 120 -11.83 -10.18 -12.89
C GLY A 120 -11.47 -11.14 -11.75
N GLU A 121 -10.38 -11.88 -11.94
CA GLU A 121 -9.82 -12.80 -10.93
C GLU A 121 -8.79 -12.12 -10.01
N ASP A 122 -8.36 -10.89 -10.31
CA ASP A 122 -7.43 -10.12 -9.49
C ASP A 122 -8.13 -9.44 -8.30
N ARG A 123 -7.38 -9.21 -7.21
CA ARG A 123 -7.88 -8.59 -5.98
C ARG A 123 -6.90 -7.52 -5.47
N GLN A 124 -7.43 -6.34 -5.24
CA GLN A 124 -6.71 -5.24 -4.59
C GLN A 124 -7.38 -4.90 -3.26
N ASP A 125 -6.64 -5.05 -2.16
CA ASP A 125 -7.08 -4.75 -0.81
C ASP A 125 -6.78 -3.29 -0.44
N PHE A 126 -7.64 -2.71 0.39
CA PHE A 126 -7.57 -1.32 0.86
C PHE A 126 -7.66 -1.25 2.37
N GLU A 127 -7.32 -0.11 2.95
CA GLU A 127 -7.34 0.07 4.40
C GLU A 127 -8.77 0.15 4.94
N ARG A 128 -8.97 -0.34 6.17
CA ARG A 128 -10.25 -0.28 6.87
C ARG A 128 -10.74 1.15 6.99
N GLY A 129 -12.01 1.35 6.64
CA GLY A 129 -12.64 2.66 6.66
C GLY A 129 -12.15 3.62 5.57
N VAL A 130 -11.60 3.10 4.46
CA VAL A 130 -11.32 3.88 3.25
C VAL A 130 -12.53 4.72 2.84
N ALA A 131 -12.30 5.97 2.49
CA ALA A 131 -13.35 6.88 2.03
C ALA A 131 -12.71 8.04 1.26
N GLY A 132 -12.46 7.83 -0.03
CA GLY A 132 -11.82 8.83 -0.87
C GLY A 132 -11.35 8.27 -2.21
N ARG A 133 -10.59 9.08 -2.93
CA ARG A 133 -10.03 8.76 -4.23
C ARG A 133 -8.95 7.68 -4.14
N ARG A 134 -9.05 6.67 -5.00
CA ARG A 134 -8.12 5.55 -5.12
C ARG A 134 -7.82 5.25 -6.58
N TYR A 135 -6.72 4.55 -6.80
CA TYR A 135 -6.26 4.15 -8.13
C TYR A 135 -6.13 2.63 -8.14
N LEU A 136 -6.88 1.99 -9.02
CA LEU A 136 -6.88 0.54 -9.21
C LEU A 136 -5.93 0.22 -10.35
N ASN A 137 -5.01 -0.71 -10.16
CA ASN A 137 -4.15 -1.18 -11.24
C ASN A 137 -4.95 -2.13 -12.14
N LEU A 138 -5.13 -1.81 -13.42
CA LEU A 138 -5.76 -2.69 -14.41
C LEU A 138 -4.74 -3.29 -15.39
N SER A 139 -3.44 -3.06 -15.17
CA SER A 139 -2.38 -3.59 -16.03
C SER A 139 -2.38 -5.11 -15.97
N GLY A 140 -2.28 -5.77 -17.13
CA GLY A 140 -2.46 -7.22 -17.26
C GLY A 140 -3.91 -7.65 -17.57
N GLN A 141 -4.89 -6.73 -17.50
CA GLN A 141 -6.30 -7.00 -17.81
C GLN A 141 -6.73 -6.44 -19.18
N GLN A 142 -5.78 -6.11 -20.05
CA GLN A 142 -6.03 -5.40 -21.32
C GLN A 142 -7.01 -6.14 -22.23
N GLU A 143 -6.86 -7.46 -22.35
CA GLU A 143 -7.70 -8.27 -23.24
C GLU A 143 -9.16 -8.28 -22.78
N LEU A 144 -9.41 -8.55 -21.50
CA LEU A 144 -10.76 -8.52 -20.94
C LEU A 144 -11.38 -7.12 -21.01
N LEU A 145 -10.55 -6.08 -20.83
CA LEU A 145 -10.98 -4.70 -20.96
C LEU A 145 -11.38 -4.36 -22.41
N ALA A 146 -10.56 -4.71 -23.39
CA ALA A 146 -10.84 -4.49 -24.81
C ALA A 146 -12.09 -5.23 -25.29
N GLN A 147 -12.39 -6.40 -24.72
CA GLN A 147 -13.60 -7.16 -25.01
C GLN A 147 -14.85 -6.63 -24.28
N GLY A 148 -14.73 -5.61 -23.42
CA GLY A 148 -15.84 -5.11 -22.59
C GLY A 148 -16.33 -6.13 -21.55
N ARG A 149 -15.46 -7.07 -21.16
CA ARG A 149 -15.78 -8.18 -20.25
C ARG A 149 -15.15 -8.02 -18.86
N LEU A 150 -14.30 -7.00 -18.67
CA LEU A 150 -13.66 -6.75 -17.38
C LEU A 150 -14.70 -6.36 -16.32
N ASN A 151 -14.89 -7.26 -15.35
CA ASN A 151 -15.78 -7.07 -14.22
C ASN A 151 -15.01 -6.45 -13.05
N ILE A 152 -15.58 -5.42 -12.43
CA ILE A 152 -15.07 -4.69 -11.29
C ILE A 152 -16.14 -4.72 -10.19
N ARG A 153 -15.78 -5.27 -9.04
CA ARG A 153 -16.69 -5.43 -7.91
C ARG A 153 -16.04 -5.08 -6.58
N GLY A 154 -16.74 -4.26 -5.79
CA GLY A 154 -16.37 -4.01 -4.40
C GLY A 154 -16.84 -5.13 -3.46
N ARG A 155 -16.00 -5.49 -2.50
CA ARG A 155 -16.36 -6.29 -1.31
C ARG A 155 -15.99 -5.49 -0.06
N PHE A 156 -16.97 -5.32 0.83
CA PHE A 156 -16.87 -4.42 1.98
C PHE A 156 -16.61 -2.93 1.62
N CYS A 157 -16.77 -2.56 0.35
CA CYS A 157 -16.75 -1.18 -0.15
C CYS A 157 -17.69 -1.01 -1.33
N ARG A 158 -17.91 0.25 -1.70
CA ARG A 158 -18.62 0.69 -2.89
C ARG A 158 -17.71 1.59 -3.71
N LEU A 159 -17.81 1.47 -5.04
CA LEU A 159 -17.11 2.30 -6.02
C LEU A 159 -18.10 3.31 -6.60
N SER A 160 -17.61 4.49 -7.01
CA SER A 160 -18.37 5.40 -7.85
C SER A 160 -18.61 4.79 -9.24
N SER A 161 -19.74 5.12 -9.86
CA SER A 161 -20.03 4.75 -11.25
C SER A 161 -19.14 5.52 -12.22
N ASP A 162 -18.95 6.82 -12.00
CA ASP A 162 -18.06 7.63 -12.82
C ASP A 162 -16.61 7.47 -12.33
N ALA A 163 -15.69 7.31 -13.28
CA ALA A 163 -14.28 7.08 -13.04
C ALA A 163 -13.41 7.69 -14.15
N SER A 164 -12.09 7.75 -13.93
CA SER A 164 -11.11 8.17 -14.93
C SER A 164 -10.08 7.07 -15.14
N LEU A 165 -9.95 6.57 -16.37
CA LEU A 165 -8.94 5.61 -16.76
C LEU A 165 -7.72 6.36 -17.29
N TYR A 166 -6.58 6.13 -16.66
CA TYR A 166 -5.28 6.58 -17.14
C TYR A 166 -4.60 5.42 -17.87
N ALA A 167 -4.14 5.69 -19.09
CA ALA A 167 -3.55 4.73 -19.99
C ALA A 167 -2.19 5.24 -20.46
N MET A 168 -1.16 4.44 -20.23
CA MET A 168 0.22 4.78 -20.56
C MET A 168 0.84 3.65 -21.39
N ARG A 169 1.72 4.04 -22.31
CA ARG A 169 2.57 3.10 -23.04
C ARG A 169 3.82 2.84 -22.23
N ASN A 170 4.35 1.63 -22.32
CA ASN A 170 5.65 1.28 -21.76
C ASN A 170 6.58 0.93 -22.92
N PRO A 171 7.26 1.93 -23.53
CA PRO A 171 8.17 1.67 -24.63
C PRO A 171 9.27 0.70 -24.21
N ASP A 172 9.69 -0.16 -25.13
CA ASP A 172 10.83 -1.04 -24.84
C ASP A 172 12.14 -0.25 -24.95
N TYR A 173 12.84 -0.14 -23.82
CA TYR A 173 14.13 0.53 -23.72
C TYR A 173 15.32 -0.45 -23.70
N ALA A 174 15.11 -1.77 -23.87
CA ALA A 174 16.17 -2.76 -23.78
C ALA A 174 17.32 -2.54 -24.79
N GLU A 175 17.03 -1.92 -25.94
CA GLU A 175 18.01 -1.60 -26.99
C GLU A 175 18.69 -0.23 -26.79
N ARG A 176 18.46 0.43 -25.65
CA ARG A 176 19.07 1.72 -25.28
C ARG A 176 20.15 1.52 -24.22
N ARG A 177 21.01 2.53 -24.08
CA ARG A 177 21.90 2.64 -22.91
C ARG A 177 21.09 3.12 -21.72
N ILE A 178 21.15 2.38 -20.62
CA ILE A 178 20.37 2.66 -19.41
C ILE A 178 21.33 3.00 -18.27
N LEU A 179 21.11 4.15 -17.64
CA LEU A 179 21.70 4.49 -16.36
C LEU A 179 20.61 4.47 -15.29
N ILE A 180 20.75 3.59 -14.30
CA ILE A 180 19.86 3.52 -13.13
C ILE A 180 20.56 4.23 -11.98
N ILE A 181 19.87 5.18 -11.34
CA ILE A 181 20.35 5.84 -10.13
C ILE A 181 19.48 5.34 -8.97
N ALA A 182 20.08 4.50 -8.13
CA ALA A 182 19.42 3.84 -7.00
C ALA A 182 19.82 4.53 -5.68
N PRO A 183 18.86 4.93 -4.82
CA PRO A 183 19.18 5.51 -3.52
C PRO A 183 19.96 4.57 -2.61
N HIS A 184 19.55 3.31 -2.53
CA HIS A 184 20.18 2.25 -1.74
C HIS A 184 20.48 1.02 -2.59
N ALA A 185 21.37 0.16 -2.09
CA ALA A 185 21.54 -1.18 -2.66
C ALA A 185 20.19 -1.92 -2.60
N ASP A 186 19.87 -2.73 -3.61
CA ASP A 186 18.60 -3.44 -3.89
C ASP A 186 17.48 -2.62 -4.58
N ASP A 187 17.53 -1.29 -4.57
CA ASP A 187 16.45 -0.47 -5.15
C ASP A 187 16.32 -0.66 -6.68
N ALA A 188 17.43 -0.91 -7.39
CA ALA A 188 17.41 -1.11 -8.84
C ALA A 188 16.74 -2.44 -9.21
N GLU A 189 17.09 -3.50 -8.50
CA GLU A 189 16.58 -4.86 -8.62
C GLU A 189 15.06 -4.86 -8.40
N LEU A 190 14.60 -4.22 -7.33
CA LEU A 190 13.18 -4.14 -6.99
C LEU A 190 12.37 -3.34 -8.02
N ALA A 191 12.91 -2.24 -8.52
CA ALA A 191 12.16 -1.31 -9.37
C ALA A 191 12.26 -1.66 -10.87
N ALA A 192 13.38 -2.21 -11.32
CA ALA A 192 13.73 -2.21 -12.74
C ALA A 192 14.43 -3.49 -13.25
N PHE A 193 14.58 -4.55 -12.44
CA PHE A 193 15.23 -5.80 -12.87
C PHE A 193 14.66 -6.33 -14.19
N GLY A 194 13.34 -6.36 -14.34
CA GLY A 194 12.70 -6.86 -15.57
C GLY A 194 13.06 -6.07 -16.84
N LEU A 195 13.44 -4.80 -16.71
CA LEU A 195 13.93 -3.98 -17.82
C LEU A 195 15.42 -4.21 -18.05
N TYR A 196 16.24 -3.98 -17.02
CA TYR A 196 17.69 -3.93 -17.21
C TYR A 196 18.32 -5.31 -17.42
N SER A 197 17.70 -6.39 -16.92
CA SER A 197 18.17 -7.77 -17.17
C SER A 197 18.17 -8.15 -18.65
N ARG A 198 17.38 -7.44 -19.48
CA ARG A 198 17.30 -7.63 -20.93
C ARG A 198 18.01 -6.54 -21.71
N ALA A 199 18.46 -5.49 -21.04
CA ALA A 199 19.06 -4.35 -21.71
C ALA A 199 20.52 -4.64 -22.08
N ARG A 200 20.95 -4.16 -23.26
CA ARG A 200 22.30 -4.46 -23.77
C ARG A 200 23.41 -3.74 -23.02
N ASP A 201 23.14 -2.55 -22.53
CA ASP A 201 24.14 -1.65 -21.93
C ASP A 201 23.52 -0.94 -20.72
N VAL A 202 23.92 -1.38 -19.53
CA VAL A 202 23.35 -0.94 -18.25
C VAL A 202 24.47 -0.52 -17.31
N ALA A 203 24.31 0.66 -16.72
CA ALA A 203 25.07 1.08 -15.56
C ALA A 203 24.10 1.33 -14.38
N ILE A 204 24.46 0.83 -13.20
CA ILE A 204 23.73 1.08 -11.96
C ILE A 204 24.64 1.91 -11.04
N VAL A 205 24.15 3.07 -10.61
CA VAL A 205 24.82 3.94 -9.64
C VAL A 205 24.00 3.94 -8.37
N THR A 206 24.56 3.31 -7.34
CA THR A 206 23.96 3.26 -6.02
C THR A 206 24.54 4.36 -5.14
N LEU A 207 23.70 5.27 -4.65
CA LEU A 207 24.14 6.47 -3.92
C LEU A 207 24.58 6.16 -2.48
N THR A 208 23.94 5.20 -1.82
CA THR A 208 24.24 4.78 -0.44
C THR A 208 24.15 3.26 -0.31
N GLN A 209 24.76 2.69 0.72
CA GLN A 209 24.71 1.24 0.94
C GLN A 209 23.50 0.82 1.80
N GLY A 210 22.63 1.76 2.18
CA GLY A 210 21.53 1.49 3.10
C GLY A 210 22.00 1.21 4.53
N GLU A 211 23.09 1.87 4.94
CA GLU A 211 23.82 1.68 6.19
C GLU A 211 23.17 2.33 7.43
N ILE A 212 22.11 3.13 7.24
CA ILE A 212 21.37 3.77 8.34
C ILE A 212 20.67 2.74 9.24
N GLU A 213 20.32 3.13 10.47
CA GLU A 213 19.59 2.26 11.43
C GLU A 213 20.29 0.89 11.67
N ALA A 214 21.60 0.93 11.98
CA ALA A 214 22.43 -0.26 12.18
C ALA A 214 22.48 -0.77 13.64
N ASN A 215 21.64 -0.26 14.54
CA ASN A 215 21.68 -0.56 15.98
C ASN A 215 21.59 -2.08 16.30
N ASN A 216 20.89 -2.85 15.44
CA ASN A 216 20.79 -4.30 15.61
C ASN A 216 22.15 -5.02 15.50
N TYR A 217 23.08 -4.48 14.71
CA TYR A 217 24.43 -5.04 14.53
C TYR A 217 25.37 -4.71 15.69
N GLN A 218 25.03 -3.75 16.55
CA GLN A 218 25.81 -3.47 17.77
C GLN A 218 25.77 -4.64 18.77
N ARG A 219 24.75 -5.53 18.66
CA ARG A 219 24.68 -6.78 19.44
C ARG A 219 25.86 -7.72 19.17
N LEU A 220 26.60 -7.51 18.09
CA LEU A 220 27.82 -8.24 17.74
C LEU A 220 29.08 -7.64 18.42
N GLY A 221 28.92 -6.70 19.36
CA GLY A 221 30.04 -6.00 20.01
C GLY A 221 30.64 -4.87 19.15
N LEU A 222 29.94 -4.43 18.11
CA LEU A 222 30.38 -3.36 17.22
C LEU A 222 29.92 -1.99 17.73
N ASP A 223 30.76 -0.98 17.55
CA ASP A 223 30.33 0.41 17.66
C ASP A 223 29.40 0.79 16.50
N LEU A 224 28.68 1.91 16.61
CA LEU A 224 27.71 2.31 15.60
C LEU A 224 28.35 2.48 14.19
N PRO A 225 29.53 3.10 14.04
CA PRO A 225 30.20 3.17 12.74
C PRO A 225 30.56 1.81 12.15
N ALA A 226 31.09 0.87 12.94
CA ALA A 226 31.41 -0.48 12.46
C ALA A 226 30.16 -1.29 12.13
N ALA A 227 29.10 -1.15 12.93
CA ALA A 227 27.79 -1.72 12.68
C ALA A 227 27.19 -1.22 11.35
N ALA A 228 27.25 0.10 11.08
CA ALA A 228 26.79 0.70 9.84
C ALA A 228 27.59 0.18 8.63
N ARG A 229 28.93 0.13 8.74
CA ARG A 229 29.79 -0.45 7.69
C ARG A 229 29.47 -1.90 7.39
N LEU A 230 29.24 -2.73 8.42
CA LEU A 230 28.87 -4.12 8.24
C LEU A 230 27.51 -4.25 7.52
N LYS A 231 26.50 -3.50 7.98
CA LYS A 231 25.18 -3.45 7.34
C LYS A 231 25.28 -3.07 5.86
N GLY A 232 25.99 -1.99 5.55
CA GLY A 232 26.19 -1.52 4.18
C GLY A 232 26.85 -2.57 3.30
N ARG A 233 27.94 -3.20 3.78
CA ARG A 233 28.63 -4.28 3.06
C ARG A 233 27.72 -5.47 2.77
N LEU A 234 26.89 -5.88 3.73
CA LEU A 234 25.96 -6.99 3.53
C LEU A 234 24.91 -6.65 2.47
N ARG A 235 24.30 -5.46 2.55
CA ARG A 235 23.31 -5.04 1.54
C ARG A 235 23.90 -4.89 0.14
N SER A 236 25.12 -4.35 0.03
CA SER A 236 25.82 -4.30 -1.25
C SER A 236 26.12 -5.69 -1.79
N TRP A 237 26.47 -6.64 -0.93
CA TRP A 237 26.70 -8.02 -1.34
C TRP A 237 25.40 -8.70 -1.81
N ASP A 238 24.30 -8.50 -1.09
CA ASP A 238 22.98 -9.02 -1.47
C ASP A 238 22.56 -8.48 -2.85
N SER A 239 22.73 -7.18 -3.12
CA SER A 239 22.42 -6.58 -4.43
C SER A 239 23.28 -7.15 -5.57
N LEU A 240 24.56 -7.45 -5.33
CA LEU A 240 25.44 -8.03 -6.34
C LEU A 240 25.21 -9.53 -6.60
N ALA A 241 24.59 -10.23 -5.67
CA ALA A 241 24.41 -11.69 -5.72
C ALA A 241 23.06 -12.14 -6.30
N ILE A 242 22.16 -11.20 -6.64
CA ILE A 242 20.84 -11.45 -7.24
C ILE A 242 20.95 -11.63 -8.76
#